data_AF-A0AAD8A8E3-F1
#
_entry.id   AF-A0AAD8A8E3-F1
#
_cell.length_a   1.000
_cell.length_b   1.000
_cell.length_c   1.000
_cell.angle_alpha   90.00
_cell.angle_beta   90.00
_cell.angle_gamma   90.00
#
_symmetry.space_group_name_H-M   'P 1'
#
loop_
_entity.id
_entity.type
_entity.pdbx_description
1 polymer ?
#
loop_
_entity_poly.entity_id
_entity_poly.type
_entity_poly.pdbx_seq_one_letter_code
_entity_poly.pdbx_strand_id
1 'polypeptide(L)'
;QLLVNEAFELLKLRTCTNPNQRLPKVEILRNAIEYIESLEDLQGTQHDGIGSSGQAKFDIVGNVSSCRTGSSDYLVSTTMFILINK
;
A
#
# COMPACT_ATOMS: atom_id res chain seq x y z
N GLN A 1 -10.90 -12.76 -24.43
CA GLN A 1 -11.74 -12.17 -23.37
C GLN A 1 -11.54 -12.83 -22.01
N LEU A 2 -11.30 -14.15 -21.94
CA LEU A 2 -11.04 -14.88 -20.68
C LEU A 2 -9.87 -14.31 -19.85
N LEU A 3 -8.71 -14.04 -20.48
CA LEU A 3 -7.54 -13.45 -19.82
C LEU A 3 -7.83 -12.10 -19.16
N VAL A 4 -8.71 -11.30 -19.77
CA VAL A 4 -9.11 -10.00 -19.22
C VAL A 4 -9.90 -10.20 -17.93
N ASN A 5 -10.80 -11.18 -17.90
CA ASN A 5 -11.60 -11.46 -16.71
C ASN A 5 -10.73 -12.02 -15.57
N GLU A 6 -9.77 -12.90 -15.88
CA GLU A 6 -8.81 -13.41 -14.91
C GLU A 6 -7.98 -12.28 -14.29
N ALA A 7 -7.51 -11.33 -15.11
CA ALA A 7 -6.81 -10.15 -14.63
C ALA A 7 -7.69 -9.30 -13.68
N PHE A 8 -8.98 -9.13 -14.00
CA PHE A 8 -9.91 -8.43 -13.11
C PHE A 8 -10.16 -9.18 -11.79
N GLU A 9 -10.20 -10.51 -11.79
CA GLU A 9 -10.34 -11.30 -10.56
C GLU A 9 -9.09 -11.21 -9.68
N LEU A 10 -7.89 -11.26 -10.28
CA LEU A 10 -6.63 -11.03 -9.56
C LEU A 10 -6.54 -9.62 -8.97
N LEU A 11 -7.02 -8.62 -9.72
CA LEU A 11 -7.02 -7.23 -9.27
C LEU A 11 -7.97 -7.02 -8.09
N LYS A 12 -9.17 -7.61 -8.14
CA LYS A 12 -10.13 -7.59 -7.02
C LYS A 12 -9.54 -8.18 -5.74
N LEU A 13 -8.80 -9.29 -5.84
CA LEU A 13 -8.17 -9.93 -4.69
C LEU A 13 -7.23 -9.00 -3.90
N ARG A 14 -6.64 -8.02 -4.57
CA ARG A 14 -5.64 -7.11 -3.97
C ARG A 14 -6.21 -5.77 -3.53
N THR A 15 -7.31 -5.34 -4.14
CA THR A 15 -7.79 -3.96 -4.04
C THR A 15 -9.18 -3.85 -3.42
N CYS A 16 -9.96 -4.94 -3.40
CA CYS A 16 -11.35 -4.91 -2.94
C CYS A 16 -11.49 -5.59 -1.58
N THR A 17 -12.25 -4.99 -0.67
CA THR A 17 -12.54 -5.55 0.66
C THR A 17 -13.25 -6.91 0.60
N ASN A 18 -14.12 -7.11 -0.40
CA ASN A 18 -14.78 -8.39 -0.64
C ASN A 18 -14.59 -8.83 -2.11
N PRO A 19 -13.64 -9.73 -2.40
CA PRO A 19 -13.37 -10.18 -3.76
C PRO A 19 -14.51 -11.01 -4.39
N ASN A 20 -15.44 -11.54 -3.59
CA ASN A 20 -16.61 -12.26 -4.13
C ASN A 20 -17.72 -11.32 -4.62
N GLN A 21 -17.66 -10.02 -4.29
CA GLN A 21 -18.60 -9.04 -4.78
C GLN A 21 -18.43 -8.82 -6.28
N ARG A 22 -19.54 -8.82 -7.02
CA ARG A 22 -19.53 -8.42 -8.43
C ARG A 22 -19.48 -6.90 -8.52
N LEU A 23 -18.44 -6.40 -9.17
CA LEU A 23 -18.20 -4.99 -9.40
C LEU A 23 -18.07 -4.72 -10.91
N PRO A 24 -18.52 -3.55 -11.40
CA PRO A 24 -18.27 -3.16 -12.78
C PRO A 24 -16.77 -2.93 -13.00
N LYS A 25 -16.28 -3.16 -14.22
CA LYS A 25 -14.84 -3.04 -14.55
C LYS A 25 -14.26 -1.69 -14.14
N VAL A 26 -15.02 -0.61 -14.33
CA VAL A 26 -14.59 0.75 -13.97
C VAL A 26 -14.35 0.92 -12.46
N GLU A 27 -15.13 0.24 -11.63
CA GLU A 27 -14.99 0.32 -10.17
C GLU A 27 -13.77 -0.47 -9.69
N ILE A 28 -13.50 -1.63 -10.30
CA ILE A 28 -12.28 -2.40 -10.00
C ILE A 28 -11.03 -1.58 -10.37
N LEU A 29 -11.08 -0.82 -11.47
CA LEU A 29 -9.99 0.08 -11.87
C LEU A 29 -9.84 1.26 -10.91
N ARG A 30 -10.94 1.84 -10.43
CA ARG A 30 -10.91 2.91 -9.41
C ARG A 30 -10.23 2.44 -8.13
N ASN A 31 -10.66 1.29 -7.60
CA ASN A 31 -10.07 0.70 -6.39
C ASN A 31 -8.58 0.39 -6.57
N ALA A 32 -8.16 0.01 -7.78
CA ALA A 32 -6.75 -0.22 -8.09
C ALA A 32 -5.90 1.05 -8.07
N ILE A 33 -6.43 2.16 -8.59
CA ILE A 33 -5.76 3.46 -8.56
C ILE A 33 -5.60 3.93 -7.12
N GLU A 34 -6.68 3.93 -6.34
CA GLU A 34 -6.65 4.32 -4.92
C GLU A 34 -5.67 3.46 -4.10
N TYR A 35 -5.61 2.16 -4.38
CA TYR A 35 -4.66 1.26 -3.72
C TYR A 35 -3.21 1.62 -4.05
N ILE A 36 -2.90 1.90 -5.31
CA ILE A 36 -1.54 2.32 -5.72
C ILE A 36 -1.17 3.64 -5.03
N GLU A 37 -2.04 4.63 -5.05
CA GLU A 37 -1.80 5.93 -4.40
C GLU A 37 -1.53 5.74 -2.89
N SER A 38 -2.32 4.91 -2.21
CA SER A 38 -2.11 4.63 -0.77
C SER A 38 -0.77 3.94 -0.46
N LEU A 39 -0.29 3.10 -1.38
CA LEU A 39 1.01 2.45 -1.25
C LEU A 39 2.16 3.41 -1.54
N GLU A 40 1.98 4.34 -2.48
CA GLU A 40 2.94 5.40 -2.78
C GLU A 40 3.09 6.35 -1.60
N ASP A 41 2.00 6.76 -0.95
CA ASP A 41 2.03 7.57 0.27
C ASP A 41 2.81 6.86 1.40
N LEU A 42 2.56 5.56 1.60
CA LEU A 42 3.27 4.77 2.60
C LEU A 42 4.78 4.67 2.29
N GLN A 43 5.15 4.61 1.01
CA GLN A 43 6.55 4.58 0.57
C GLN A 43 7.21 5.96 0.59
N GLY A 44 6.47 7.03 0.32
CA GLY A 44 6.93 8.41 0.40
C GLY A 44 7.43 8.77 1.79
N THR A 45 6.77 8.27 2.84
CA THR A 45 7.27 8.41 4.22
C THR A 45 8.62 7.72 4.48
N GLN A 46 9.01 6.74 3.67
CA GLN A 46 10.32 6.08 3.74
C GLN A 46 11.38 6.74 2.84
N HIS A 47 10.96 7.55 1.86
CA HIS A 47 11.83 8.27 0.93
C HIS A 47 11.88 9.78 1.21
N ASP A 48 11.45 10.22 2.39
CA ASP A 48 11.71 11.58 2.88
C ASP A 48 13.14 11.73 3.41
N GLY A 49 14.07 11.55 2.49
CA GLY A 49 15.43 12.04 2.55
C GLY A 49 15.76 12.63 1.19
N ILE A 50 15.31 13.87 0.95
CA ILE A 50 15.61 14.80 -0.17
C ILE A 50 14.44 15.00 -1.15
N GLY A 51 13.68 16.11 -1.00
CA GLY A 51 12.88 16.63 -2.11
C GLY A 51 11.62 17.49 -1.85
N SER A 52 11.59 18.35 -0.81
CA SER A 52 10.68 19.50 -0.59
C SER A 52 9.64 19.88 -1.69
N SER A 53 8.34 20.00 -1.33
CA SER A 53 7.53 21.25 -1.41
C SER A 53 6.02 21.03 -1.11
N GLY A 54 5.48 21.67 -0.06
CA GLY A 54 4.04 21.79 0.17
C GLY A 54 3.67 22.16 1.61
N GLN A 55 3.66 23.45 1.92
CA GLN A 55 3.36 24.03 3.24
C GLN A 55 1.98 23.65 3.81
N ALA A 56 1.90 23.33 5.11
CA ALA A 56 0.95 23.96 6.03
C ALA A 56 1.38 23.71 7.50
N LYS A 57 1.81 24.80 8.14
CA LYS A 57 2.07 24.92 9.58
C LYS A 57 0.76 25.25 10.28
N PHE A 58 0.33 24.49 11.29
CA PHE A 58 -0.50 24.96 12.41
C PHE A 58 -0.25 24.10 13.69
N ASP A 59 0.63 24.64 14.53
CA ASP A 59 0.67 24.73 16.01
C ASP A 59 0.18 23.62 16.98
N ILE A 60 1.13 23.22 17.85
CA ILE A 60 1.11 23.25 19.34
C ILE A 60 0.29 22.18 20.13
N VAL A 61 1.04 21.35 20.89
CA VAL A 61 0.72 20.53 22.10
C VAL A 61 0.15 19.11 21.89
N GLY A 62 0.94 18.09 22.30
CA GLY A 62 0.42 16.74 22.57
C GLY A 62 1.48 15.63 22.59
N ASN A 63 2.01 15.33 23.77
CA ASN A 63 2.87 14.18 24.10
C ASN A 63 2.25 12.82 23.67
N VAL A 64 2.99 12.00 22.91
CA VAL A 64 2.93 10.52 23.05
C VAL A 64 4.26 9.88 22.66
N SER A 65 5.01 9.46 23.67
CA SER A 65 6.06 8.46 23.51
C SER A 65 5.44 7.10 23.16
N SER A 66 5.93 6.46 22.11
CA SER A 66 5.96 4.99 22.04
C SER A 66 7.02 4.55 21.05
N CYS A 67 8.17 4.16 21.60
CA CYS A 67 9.11 3.28 20.95
C CYS A 67 8.39 1.98 20.57
N ARG A 68 8.08 1.80 19.28
CA ARG A 68 7.62 0.52 18.75
C ARG A 68 8.76 -0.13 17.98
N THR A 69 9.09 -1.30 18.46
CA THR A 69 10.23 -2.17 18.14
C THR A 69 10.15 -2.64 16.69
N GLY A 70 10.74 -1.89 15.76
CA GLY A 70 10.79 -2.21 14.32
C GLY A 70 11.85 -3.23 13.93
N SER A 71 12.01 -4.32 14.69
CA SER A 71 13.04 -5.34 14.40
C SER A 71 12.47 -6.64 13.81
N SER A 72 11.18 -6.95 14.07
CA SER A 72 10.60 -8.24 13.67
C SER A 72 10.14 -8.29 12.21
N ASP A 73 9.62 -7.19 11.66
CA ASP A 73 8.95 -7.21 10.36
C ASP A 73 9.92 -7.28 9.17
N TYR A 74 11.11 -6.68 9.31
CA TYR A 74 12.16 -6.71 8.28
C TYR A 74 12.79 -8.09 8.10
N LEU A 75 12.95 -8.86 9.18
CA LEU A 75 13.50 -10.21 9.11
C LEU A 75 12.53 -11.16 8.40
N VAL A 76 11.23 -11.04 8.65
CA VAL A 76 10.20 -11.84 7.96
C VAL A 76 10.16 -11.49 6.47
N SER A 77 10.20 -10.19 6.13
CA SER A 77 10.23 -9.72 4.74
C SER A 77 11.49 -10.20 3.99
N THR A 78 12.67 -10.07 4.61
CA THR A 78 13.95 -10.51 4.02
C THR A 78 13.99 -12.03 3.82
N THR A 79 13.52 -12.80 4.80
CA THR A 79 13.48 -14.27 4.70
C THR A 79 12.55 -14.73 3.59
N MET A 80 11.40 -14.08 3.42
CA MET A 80 10.47 -14.39 2.32
C MET A 80 11.04 -14.04 0.95
N PHE A 81 11.74 -12.90 0.83
CA PHE A 81 12.37 -12.49 -0.43
C PHE A 81 13.45 -13.49 -0.90
N ILE A 82 14.25 -14.02 0.02
CA ILE A 82 15.27 -15.03 -0.29
C ILE A 82 14.63 -16.35 -0.73
N LEU A 83 13.48 -16.73 -0.16
CA LEU A 83 12.78 -17.98 -0.47
C LEU A 83 12.09 -17.95 -1.85
N ILE A 84 11.67 -16.78 -2.31
CA ILE A 84 11.01 -16.59 -3.62
C ILE A 84 12.02 -16.62 -4.77
N ASN A 85 13.27 -16.23 -4.52
CA ASN A 85 14.32 -16.08 -5.54
C ASN A 85 15.32 -17.26 -5.57
N LYS A 86 14.92 -18.43 -5.07
CA LYS A 86 15.75 -19.65 -5.08
C LYS A 86 15.03 -20.82 -5.75
#